data_AF-A0A419YUP0-F1
#
_entry.id   AF-A0A419YUP0-F1
#
_cell.length_a   1.000
_cell.length_b   1.000
_cell.length_c   1.000
_cell.angle_alpha   90.00
_cell.angle_beta   90.00
_cell.angle_gamma   90.00
#
_symmetry.space_group_name_H-M   'P 1'
#
loop_
_entity.id
_entity.type
_entity.pdbx_description
1 polymer ?
#
loop_
_entity_poly.entity_id
_entity_poly.type
_entity_poly.pdbx_seq_one_letter_code
_entity_poly.pdbx_strand_id
1 'polypeptide(L)'
;MSRIFHKSFGAAAVGAVLTAVLGVAAAGTAAASTSQCPAGKYCQWVDQDYTGTFGDTAGDVPNFGAMNDRVTSFWNNTDHYVTLYVNADYQGECVWVAPNGWSYHLPLRYNDQFSSVRQWKRGDGCGYVVTQAGAWEPTGPIPGAGGTTTPTPGGASDPLNQMMNQTGTIQHP
;
A
#
# COMPACT_ATOMS: atom_id res chain seq x y z
N MET A 1 -56.42 35.89 -59.46
CA MET A 1 -55.79 37.14 -59.94
C MET A 1 -54.57 37.41 -59.10
N SER A 2 -53.42 37.50 -59.76
CA SER A 2 -52.06 37.43 -59.20
C SER A 2 -51.50 38.82 -58.89
N ARG A 3 -50.86 39.00 -57.74
CA ARG A 3 -49.99 40.13 -57.30
C ARG A 3 -49.21 39.64 -56.07
N ILE A 4 -47.92 39.88 -55.79
CA ILE A 4 -46.82 40.67 -56.36
C ILE A 4 -45.51 40.09 -55.78
N PHE A 5 -44.44 40.15 -56.59
CA PHE A 5 -43.04 39.86 -56.26
C PHE A 5 -42.50 40.61 -55.03
N HIS A 6 -41.64 39.97 -54.24
CA HIS A 6 -40.48 40.64 -53.65
C HIS A 6 -39.23 39.77 -53.75
N LYS A 7 -38.14 40.47 -54.08
CA LYS A 7 -36.85 40.00 -54.54
C LYS A 7 -35.85 40.17 -53.39
N SER A 8 -34.85 39.29 -53.40
CA SER A 8 -33.43 39.56 -53.12
C SER A 8 -32.83 39.36 -51.71
N PHE A 9 -31.73 38.57 -51.76
CA PHE A 9 -30.41 38.68 -51.12
C PHE A 9 -30.27 38.64 -49.58
N GLY A 10 -29.46 37.69 -49.11
CA GLY A 10 -28.84 37.73 -47.78
C GLY A 10 -27.99 36.49 -47.50
N ALA A 11 -26.67 36.63 -47.65
CA ALA A 11 -25.67 35.59 -47.45
C ALA A 11 -25.32 35.34 -45.97
N ALA A 12 -24.83 34.12 -45.72
CA ALA A 12 -23.79 33.72 -44.76
C ALA A 12 -23.86 34.19 -43.29
N ALA A 13 -23.98 33.22 -42.38
CA ALA A 13 -23.02 33.04 -41.28
C ALA A 13 -23.27 31.69 -40.58
N VAL A 14 -22.37 30.72 -40.80
CA VAL A 14 -22.25 29.51 -39.98
C VAL A 14 -21.59 29.94 -38.66
N GLY A 15 -22.40 30.17 -37.63
CA GLY A 15 -21.93 30.44 -36.27
C GLY A 15 -21.87 29.14 -35.47
N ALA A 16 -20.83 28.34 -35.67
CA ALA A 16 -20.55 27.20 -34.79
C ALA A 16 -19.75 27.70 -33.57
N VAL A 17 -20.45 28.03 -32.48
CA VAL A 17 -19.81 28.28 -31.19
C VAL A 17 -19.47 26.93 -30.57
N LEU A 18 -18.23 26.48 -30.75
CA LEU A 18 -17.67 25.34 -30.01
C LEU A 18 -17.33 25.81 -28.60
N THR A 19 -18.25 25.59 -27.66
CA THR A 19 -17.96 25.63 -26.23
C THR A 19 -17.06 24.45 -25.88
N ALA A 20 -15.74 24.66 -25.92
CA ALA A 20 -14.78 23.73 -25.36
C ALA A 20 -14.87 23.79 -23.82
N VAL A 21 -15.73 22.96 -23.25
CA VAL A 21 -15.65 22.63 -21.82
C VAL A 21 -14.38 21.82 -21.66
N LEU A 22 -13.33 22.46 -21.15
CA LEU A 22 -12.14 21.77 -20.64
C LEU A 22 -12.61 20.94 -19.44
N GLY A 23 -13.02 19.70 -19.71
CA GLY A 23 -13.19 18.70 -18.68
C GLY A 23 -11.85 18.51 -18.00
N VAL A 24 -11.73 19.03 -16.78
CA VAL A 24 -10.68 18.60 -15.86
C VAL A 24 -10.95 17.12 -15.64
N ALA A 25 -10.26 16.27 -16.40
CA ALA A 25 -10.14 14.87 -16.04
C ALA A 25 -9.42 14.88 -14.70
N ALA A 26 -10.18 14.81 -13.60
CA ALA A 26 -9.62 14.43 -12.33
C ALA A 26 -8.93 13.09 -12.61
N ALA A 27 -7.59 13.08 -12.57
CA ALA A 27 -6.86 11.84 -12.52
C ALA A 27 -7.45 11.10 -11.34
N GLY A 28 -8.20 10.03 -11.61
CA GLY A 28 -8.80 9.22 -10.56
C GLY A 28 -7.65 8.82 -9.66
N THR A 29 -7.71 9.23 -8.39
CA THR A 29 -6.87 8.63 -7.35
C THR A 29 -7.02 7.13 -7.52
N ALA A 30 -5.94 6.43 -7.90
CA ALA A 30 -5.94 4.98 -7.95
C ALA A 30 -6.48 4.52 -6.60
N ALA A 31 -7.65 3.88 -6.61
CA ALA A 31 -8.29 3.51 -5.37
C ALA A 31 -7.41 2.47 -4.70
N ALA A 32 -7.14 2.66 -3.40
CA ALA A 32 -6.60 1.63 -2.53
C ALA A 32 -7.37 0.33 -2.78
N SER A 33 -6.69 -0.74 -3.20
CA SER A 33 -7.37 -1.96 -3.66
C SER A 33 -6.94 -3.16 -2.82
N THR A 34 -7.17 -3.06 -1.51
CA THR A 34 -7.00 -4.18 -0.57
C THR A 34 -7.87 -5.37 -0.96
N SER A 35 -9.00 -5.14 -1.64
CA SER A 35 -9.84 -6.17 -2.26
C SER A 35 -9.11 -7.06 -3.28
N GLN A 36 -7.98 -6.61 -3.84
CA GLN A 36 -7.13 -7.44 -4.70
C GLN A 36 -6.43 -8.55 -3.93
N CYS A 37 -6.27 -8.41 -2.61
CA CYS A 37 -5.53 -9.34 -1.78
C CYS A 37 -6.43 -10.50 -1.32
N PRO A 38 -6.32 -11.69 -1.93
CA PRO A 38 -7.17 -12.81 -1.58
C PRO A 38 -6.84 -13.32 -0.16
N ALA A 39 -7.83 -13.89 0.51
CA ALA A 39 -7.61 -14.58 1.78
C ALA A 39 -6.57 -15.71 1.62
N GLY A 40 -5.70 -15.85 2.61
CA GLY A 40 -4.59 -16.81 2.61
C GLY A 40 -3.36 -16.35 1.81
N LYS A 41 -3.23 -15.05 1.51
CA LYS A 41 -2.10 -14.51 0.73
C LYS A 41 -1.37 -13.40 1.47
N TYR A 42 -0.06 -13.33 1.25
CA TYR A 42 0.70 -12.11 1.45
C TYR A 42 0.63 -11.27 0.18
N CYS A 43 0.38 -9.98 0.33
CA CYS A 43 0.15 -9.05 -0.76
C CYS A 43 1.00 -7.79 -0.58
N GLN A 44 1.47 -7.25 -1.70
CA GLN A 44 2.39 -6.13 -1.72
C GLN A 44 2.11 -5.21 -2.91
N TRP A 45 2.39 -3.93 -2.71
CA TRP A 45 2.17 -2.86 -3.66
C TRP A 45 3.40 -1.95 -3.71
N VAL A 46 3.69 -1.42 -4.90
CA VAL A 46 4.86 -0.55 -5.09
C VAL A 46 4.64 0.90 -4.68
N ASP A 47 3.39 1.31 -4.51
CA ASP A 47 3.04 2.64 -4.05
C ASP A 47 2.39 2.56 -2.66
N GLN A 48 2.15 3.74 -2.07
CA GLN A 48 1.46 3.86 -0.77
C GLN A 48 -0.04 3.53 -0.93
N ASP A 49 -0.70 3.35 0.20
CA ASP A 49 -2.15 3.15 0.29
C ASP A 49 -2.68 1.98 -0.55
N TYR A 50 -1.89 0.92 -0.73
CA TYR A 50 -2.28 -0.28 -1.48
C TYR A 50 -2.63 0.00 -2.95
N THR A 51 -1.79 0.82 -3.60
CA THR A 51 -1.96 1.23 -5.01
C THR A 51 -0.76 0.86 -5.87
N GLY A 52 -0.89 1.05 -7.19
CA GLY A 52 0.20 0.77 -8.12
C GLY A 52 0.32 -0.70 -8.53
N THR A 53 1.53 -1.10 -8.91
CA THR A 53 1.84 -2.49 -9.27
C THR A 53 1.61 -3.40 -8.08
N PHE A 54 0.83 -4.47 -8.29
CA PHE A 54 0.40 -5.42 -7.28
C PHE A 54 1.09 -6.78 -7.47
N GLY A 55 1.41 -7.44 -6.35
CA GLY A 55 1.82 -8.83 -6.31
C GLY A 55 1.26 -9.55 -5.09
N ASP A 56 0.99 -10.84 -5.23
CA ASP A 56 0.58 -11.72 -4.13
C ASP A 56 1.34 -13.04 -4.15
N THR A 57 1.40 -13.70 -2.99
CA THR A 57 1.94 -15.04 -2.87
C THR A 57 1.32 -15.82 -1.71
N ALA A 58 1.16 -17.13 -1.91
CA ALA A 58 0.84 -18.11 -0.86
C ALA A 58 2.07 -18.89 -0.37
N GLY A 59 3.22 -18.70 -1.03
CA GLY A 59 4.43 -19.47 -0.83
C GLY A 59 5.64 -18.57 -0.62
N ASP A 60 6.77 -19.22 -0.37
CA ASP A 60 8.07 -18.55 -0.25
C ASP A 60 8.47 -17.96 -1.62
N VAL A 61 8.93 -16.70 -1.62
CA VAL A 61 9.41 -16.02 -2.83
C VAL A 61 10.83 -15.54 -2.56
N PRO A 62 11.86 -16.15 -3.18
CA PRO A 62 13.26 -15.83 -2.90
C PRO A 62 13.70 -14.50 -3.53
N ASN A 63 12.98 -13.99 -4.51
CA ASN A 63 13.22 -12.67 -5.10
C ASN A 63 11.92 -12.11 -5.71
N PHE A 64 11.61 -10.84 -5.48
CA PHE A 64 10.39 -10.20 -6.00
C PHE A 64 10.46 -9.80 -7.48
N GLY A 65 11.56 -10.05 -8.16
CA GLY A 65 11.73 -9.79 -9.59
C GLY A 65 11.53 -8.32 -9.91
N ALA A 66 10.52 -8.01 -10.74
CA ALA A 66 10.23 -6.63 -11.15
C ALA A 66 9.79 -5.69 -10.00
N MET A 67 9.41 -6.26 -8.85
CA MET A 67 9.02 -5.54 -7.63
C MET A 67 10.12 -5.52 -6.55
N ASN A 68 11.31 -6.07 -6.85
CA ASN A 68 12.45 -6.06 -5.94
C ASN A 68 12.84 -4.63 -5.57
N ASP A 69 12.98 -4.34 -4.28
CA ASP A 69 13.36 -3.02 -3.76
C ASP A 69 12.41 -1.90 -4.22
N ARG A 70 11.12 -2.21 -4.31
CA ARG A 70 10.08 -1.26 -4.74
C ARG A 70 8.79 -1.36 -3.93
N VAL A 71 8.73 -2.26 -2.96
CA VAL A 71 7.53 -2.41 -2.13
C VAL A 71 7.44 -1.23 -1.18
N THR A 72 6.27 -0.59 -1.14
CA THR A 72 5.98 0.59 -0.31
C THR A 72 4.76 0.38 0.58
N SER A 73 3.87 -0.56 0.26
CA SER A 73 2.77 -0.98 1.14
C SER A 73 2.49 -2.48 1.01
N PHE A 74 1.95 -3.09 2.07
CA PHE A 74 1.67 -4.53 2.10
C PHE A 74 0.52 -4.89 3.03
N TRP A 75 0.00 -6.10 2.84
CA TRP A 75 -0.91 -6.76 3.77
C TRP A 75 -0.63 -8.26 3.83
N ASN A 76 -0.46 -8.78 5.03
CA ASN A 76 -0.45 -10.21 5.30
C ASN A 76 -1.87 -10.72 5.55
N ASN A 77 -2.64 -10.97 4.49
CA ASN A 77 -3.98 -11.56 4.57
C ASN A 77 -3.93 -13.09 4.76
N THR A 78 -3.02 -13.57 5.61
CA THR A 78 -2.89 -14.97 6.00
C THR A 78 -3.24 -15.15 7.48
N ASP A 79 -3.36 -16.41 7.90
CA ASP A 79 -3.55 -16.82 9.30
C ASP A 79 -2.22 -17.05 10.05
N HIS A 80 -1.08 -16.76 9.44
CA HIS A 80 0.24 -17.04 9.97
C HIS A 80 1.20 -15.87 9.82
N TYR A 81 2.38 -15.99 10.43
CA TYR A 81 3.43 -14.99 10.28
C TYR A 81 4.14 -15.15 8.93
N VAL A 82 4.44 -14.02 8.30
CA VAL A 82 5.38 -13.95 7.19
C VAL A 82 6.62 -13.17 7.61
N THR A 83 7.76 -13.49 7.01
CA THR A 83 9.00 -12.73 7.21
C THR A 83 9.40 -12.05 5.91
N LEU A 84 9.53 -10.73 5.93
CA LEU A 84 10.08 -9.94 4.84
C LEU A 84 11.58 -9.71 5.07
N TYR A 85 12.35 -9.81 3.99
CA TYR A 85 13.80 -9.68 3.99
C TYR A 85 14.23 -8.58 3.03
N VAL A 86 15.19 -7.77 3.45
CA VAL A 86 15.73 -6.68 2.61
C VAL A 86 16.61 -7.21 1.47
N ASN A 87 17.13 -8.44 1.58
CA ASN A 87 17.88 -9.07 0.50
C ASN A 87 17.13 -10.27 -0.08
N ALA A 88 17.54 -10.67 -1.28
CA ALA A 88 17.09 -11.91 -1.91
C ALA A 88 17.50 -13.15 -1.09
N ASP A 89 16.90 -14.29 -1.40
CA ASP A 89 17.18 -15.60 -0.81
C ASP A 89 17.07 -15.63 0.73
N TYR A 90 16.16 -14.81 1.27
CA TYR A 90 15.83 -14.71 2.70
C TYR A 90 17.01 -14.27 3.58
N GLN A 91 17.81 -13.32 3.07
CA GLN A 91 19.01 -12.82 3.74
C GLN A 91 18.84 -11.38 4.24
N GLY A 92 19.83 -10.95 5.05
CA GLY A 92 19.92 -9.58 5.54
C GLY A 92 18.96 -9.28 6.68
N GLU A 93 18.70 -7.99 6.86
CA GLU A 93 17.72 -7.52 7.84
C GLU A 93 16.32 -8.02 7.48
N CYS A 94 15.53 -8.30 8.51
CA CYS A 94 14.19 -8.83 8.33
C CYS A 94 13.17 -8.26 9.30
N VAL A 95 11.90 -8.40 8.90
CA VAL A 95 10.72 -7.93 9.60
C VAL A 95 9.69 -9.05 9.61
N TRP A 96 9.11 -9.35 10.78
CA TRP A 96 7.95 -10.22 10.85
C TRP A 96 6.69 -9.43 10.58
N VAL A 97 5.73 -10.03 9.91
CA VAL A 97 4.38 -9.48 9.77
C VAL A 97 3.43 -10.49 10.39
N ALA A 98 2.71 -10.06 11.42
CA ALA A 98 1.70 -10.88 12.10
C ALA A 98 0.58 -11.31 11.13
N PRO A 99 -0.18 -12.37 11.45
CA PRO A 99 -1.44 -12.64 10.77
C PRO A 99 -2.29 -11.37 10.70
N ASN A 100 -2.79 -11.03 9.52
CA ASN A 100 -3.53 -9.78 9.26
C ASN A 100 -2.74 -8.49 9.55
N GLY A 101 -1.42 -8.54 9.68
CA GLY A 101 -0.57 -7.36 9.79
C GLY A 101 -0.45 -6.62 8.46
N TRP A 102 -0.40 -5.30 8.50
CA TRP A 102 -0.42 -4.46 7.30
C TRP A 102 0.40 -3.19 7.50
N SER A 103 0.79 -2.56 6.39
CA SER A 103 1.40 -1.23 6.38
C SER A 103 0.96 -0.51 5.10
N TYR A 104 0.24 0.59 5.24
CA TYR A 104 -0.18 1.43 4.11
C TYR A 104 0.95 2.30 3.55
N HIS A 105 1.97 2.55 4.38
CA HIS A 105 3.22 3.17 3.99
C HIS A 105 4.34 2.55 4.84
N LEU A 106 5.43 2.13 4.20
CA LEU A 106 6.60 1.63 4.90
C LEU A 106 7.40 2.80 5.50
N PRO A 107 7.98 2.63 6.71
CA PRO A 107 8.91 3.60 7.24
C PRO A 107 10.13 3.72 6.32
N LEU A 108 10.77 4.89 6.29
CA LEU A 108 11.90 5.22 5.39
C LEU A 108 13.02 4.16 5.38
N ARG A 109 13.26 3.47 6.50
CA ARG A 109 14.27 2.40 6.59
C ARG A 109 13.95 1.18 5.72
N TYR A 110 12.68 0.89 5.48
CA TYR A 110 12.21 -0.31 4.76
C TYR A 110 11.50 0.00 3.45
N ASN A 111 11.11 1.25 3.22
CA ASN A 111 10.48 1.66 1.98
C ASN A 111 11.38 1.33 0.79
N ASP A 112 10.88 0.58 -0.18
CA ASP A 112 11.64 0.18 -1.37
C ASP A 112 12.91 -0.61 -1.04
N GLN A 113 12.91 -1.40 0.05
CA GLN A 113 14.06 -2.22 0.45
C GLN A 113 13.79 -3.72 0.44
N PHE A 114 12.53 -4.16 0.41
CA PHE A 114 12.25 -5.59 0.51
C PHE A 114 12.49 -6.31 -0.82
N SER A 115 13.17 -7.45 -0.73
CA SER A 115 13.60 -8.27 -1.86
C SER A 115 13.01 -9.69 -1.82
N SER A 116 12.67 -10.24 -0.64
CA SER A 116 12.11 -11.60 -0.52
C SER A 116 11.13 -11.77 0.64
N VAL A 117 10.26 -12.79 0.56
CA VAL A 117 9.29 -13.14 1.62
C VAL A 117 9.26 -14.63 1.89
N ARG A 118 9.16 -14.98 3.17
CA ARG A 118 9.01 -16.37 3.63
C ARG A 118 7.75 -16.56 4.45
N GLN A 119 6.98 -17.60 4.13
CA GLN A 119 5.79 -18.00 4.84
C GLN A 119 6.15 -18.83 6.08
N TRP A 120 5.24 -18.88 7.05
CA TRP A 120 5.33 -19.72 8.27
C TRP A 120 6.63 -19.59 9.07
N LYS A 121 7.35 -18.47 8.91
CA LYS A 121 8.60 -18.24 9.62
C LYS A 121 8.42 -17.14 10.64
N ARG A 122 8.58 -17.52 11.90
CA ARG A 122 8.85 -16.64 13.03
C ARG A 122 9.93 -17.31 13.88
N GLY A 123 11.09 -16.69 14.00
CA GLY A 123 12.22 -17.19 14.78
C GLY A 123 13.27 -16.10 14.90
N ASP A 124 14.11 -16.16 15.94
CA ASP A 124 14.99 -15.07 16.39
C ASP A 124 15.79 -14.38 15.26
N GLY A 125 15.97 -13.06 15.36
CA GLY A 125 16.93 -12.30 14.54
C GLY A 125 16.35 -11.23 13.60
N CYS A 126 15.02 -11.11 13.46
CA CYS A 126 14.42 -9.93 12.79
C CYS A 126 14.38 -8.76 13.76
N GLY A 127 14.36 -7.51 13.25
CA GLY A 127 14.43 -6.29 14.06
C GLY A 127 13.08 -5.74 14.51
N TYR A 128 12.00 -6.08 13.79
CA TYR A 128 10.64 -5.60 14.06
C TYR A 128 9.58 -6.64 13.75
N VAL A 129 8.40 -6.46 14.36
CA VAL A 129 7.14 -7.12 14.02
C VAL A 129 6.09 -6.09 13.66
N VAL A 130 5.35 -6.33 12.59
CA VAL A 130 4.21 -5.51 12.16
C VAL A 130 2.93 -6.20 12.60
N THR A 131 2.15 -5.53 13.44
CA THR A 131 0.94 -6.09 14.05
C THR A 131 -0.31 -5.84 13.19
N GLN A 132 -1.42 -6.49 13.56
CA GLN A 132 -2.73 -6.27 12.92
C GLN A 132 -3.27 -4.83 13.08
N ALA A 133 -2.73 -4.06 14.03
CA ALA A 133 -3.03 -2.63 14.17
C ALA A 133 -2.18 -1.75 13.22
N GLY A 134 -1.32 -2.36 12.40
CA GLY A 134 -0.33 -1.66 11.58
C GLY A 134 0.87 -1.12 12.37
N ALA A 135 0.99 -1.47 13.65
CA ALA A 135 2.09 -0.99 14.50
C ALA A 135 3.38 -1.75 14.22
N TRP A 136 4.49 -1.02 14.11
CA TRP A 136 5.84 -1.54 13.99
C TRP A 136 6.50 -1.63 15.37
N GLU A 137 6.54 -2.83 15.95
CA GLU A 137 7.09 -3.06 17.28
C GLU A 137 8.50 -3.65 17.18
N PRO A 138 9.49 -3.13 17.91
CA PRO A 138 10.79 -3.78 18.00
C PRO A 138 10.63 -5.20 18.53
N THR A 139 11.30 -6.16 17.90
CA THR A 139 11.39 -7.54 18.39
C THR A 139 12.40 -7.59 19.55
N GLY A 140 12.00 -7.01 20.67
CA GLY A 140 12.65 -7.30 21.95
C GLY A 140 12.57 -8.79 22.28
N PRO A 141 13.24 -9.26 23.35
CA PRO A 141 13.08 -10.63 23.82
C PRO A 141 11.58 -10.94 23.98
N ILE A 142 11.14 -12.04 23.36
CA ILE A 142 9.74 -12.43 23.19
C ILE A 142 8.98 -12.30 24.53
N PRO A 143 8.02 -11.37 24.69
CA PRO A 143 7.14 -11.35 25.84
C PRO A 143 6.17 -12.53 25.68
N GLY A 144 6.53 -13.67 26.29
CA GLY A 144 5.80 -14.93 26.10
C GLY A 144 6.49 -16.16 26.66
N ALA A 145 7.79 -16.13 26.89
CA ALA A 145 8.46 -17.09 27.78
C ALA A 145 8.27 -16.64 29.25
N GLY A 146 7.03 -16.71 29.76
CA GLY A 146 6.68 -16.60 31.18
C GLY A 146 7.11 -15.32 31.90
N GLY A 147 6.29 -14.26 31.85
CA GLY A 147 6.47 -13.11 32.75
C GLY A 147 5.56 -11.94 32.41
N THR A 148 4.60 -11.67 33.28
CA THR A 148 3.76 -10.47 33.25
C THR A 148 4.61 -9.22 33.54
N THR A 149 5.11 -8.59 32.48
CA THR A 149 5.40 -7.15 32.53
C THR A 149 4.79 -6.51 31.29
N THR A 150 3.68 -5.83 31.50
CA THR A 150 3.10 -4.89 30.53
C THR A 150 4.21 -3.98 30.01
N PRO A 151 4.53 -3.98 28.71
CA PRO A 151 5.38 -2.95 28.15
C PRO A 151 4.54 -1.67 28.11
N THR A 152 5.01 -0.61 28.77
CA THR A 152 4.46 0.73 28.59
C THR A 152 4.44 1.05 27.09
N PRO A 153 3.28 1.34 26.48
CA PRO A 153 3.23 1.80 25.10
C PRO A 153 4.01 3.11 24.99
N GLY A 154 4.94 3.18 24.04
CA GLY A 154 5.44 4.44 23.49
C GLY A 154 6.19 5.35 24.47
N GLY A 155 7.51 5.17 24.55
CA GLY A 155 8.37 6.33 24.77
C GLY A 155 8.25 7.25 23.54
N ALA A 156 7.61 8.40 23.70
CA ALA A 156 7.38 9.43 22.67
C ALA A 156 8.66 10.08 22.10
N SER A 157 9.82 9.43 22.23
CA SER A 157 11.13 9.92 21.82
C SER A 157 11.76 9.13 20.68
N ASP A 158 11.15 8.03 20.22
CA ASP A 158 11.56 7.40 18.96
C ASP A 158 10.96 8.21 17.79
N PRO A 159 11.79 8.89 16.96
CA PRO A 159 11.30 9.63 15.81
C PRO A 159 10.53 8.73 14.82
N LEU A 160 10.76 7.42 14.81
CA LEU A 160 9.95 6.47 14.05
C LEU A 160 8.50 6.45 14.57
N ASN A 161 8.29 6.31 15.88
CA ASN A 161 6.94 6.29 16.47
C ASN A 161 6.16 7.60 16.32
N GLN A 162 6.85 8.75 16.27
CA GLN A 162 6.19 10.06 16.14
C GLN A 162 5.69 10.36 14.72
N MET A 163 6.28 9.74 13.69
CA MET A 163 5.72 9.77 12.32
C MET A 163 4.64 8.69 12.11
N MET A 164 4.64 7.64 12.93
CA MET A 164 3.77 6.45 12.81
C MET A 164 2.38 6.59 13.45
N ASN A 165 2.11 7.60 14.29
CA ASN A 165 0.80 7.78 14.94
C ASN A 165 -0.21 8.58 14.09
N GLN A 166 0.02 8.71 12.78
CA GLN A 166 -1.01 9.21 11.87
C GLN A 166 -1.93 8.06 11.44
N THR A 167 -2.62 7.44 12.41
CA THR A 167 -3.86 6.69 12.16
C THR A 167 -4.93 7.66 11.68
N GLY A 168 -4.76 8.22 10.48
CA GLY A 168 -5.84 8.82 9.74
C GLY A 168 -6.67 7.69 9.18
N THR A 169 -7.80 7.37 9.83
CA THR A 169 -9.04 6.81 9.28
C THR A 169 -9.03 5.89 8.03
N ILE A 170 -7.95 5.17 7.73
CA ILE A 170 -7.97 4.11 6.72
C ILE A 170 -8.54 2.90 7.43
N GLN A 171 -9.74 2.51 7.00
CA GLN A 171 -10.38 1.31 7.48
C GLN A 171 -9.40 0.14 7.36
N HIS A 172 -9.37 -0.70 8.38
CA HIS A 172 -8.68 -1.98 8.32
C HIS A 172 -9.03 -2.65 6.98
N PRO A 173 -8.04 -3.17 6.22
CA PRO A 173 -8.33 -3.94 5.02
C PRO A 173 -9.24 -5.14 5.31
#